data_AF-A0A9D5QCX6-F1
#
_entry.id   AF-A0A9D5QCX6-F1
#
_cell.length_a   1.000
_cell.length_b   1.000
_cell.length_c   1.000
_cell.angle_alpha   90.00
_cell.angle_beta   90.00
_cell.angle_gamma   90.00
#
_symmetry.space_group_name_H-M   'P 1'
#
loop_
_entity.id
_entity.type
_entity.pdbx_description
1 polymer ?
#
loop_
_entity_poly.entity_id
_entity_poly.type
_entity_poly.pdbx_seq_one_letter_code
_entity_poly.pdbx_strand_id
1 'polypeptide(L)'
;MTCRNTQFYRLYLMLPLIFIASTGCSNDLLDLDFRQEMVNFVSEISDYAKAVDSTFLVFPQNASELSSISGYLDAVDGIGQEDIYYGYDGDGQKTPADVTAELEDNLKSFTDAGKLVLTVDYPFNDPEIPAFTSEIIPRINDTYARSSENGFVPYCAVRELSHMTVNPGYEPEVNNYPLALDSVTDFIYILQHQESITRSQFLDSLSRLGFDLIVMDYEDEGGPYTPEEIAELKQESKAILLAYMSIGEAENYRFYWEEDWG
;
A
#
# COMPACT_ATOMS: atom_id res chain seq x y z
N MET A 1 -25.56 -44.69 -57.94
CA MET A 1 -24.17 -44.63 -58.42
C MET A 1 -23.27 -44.72 -57.20
N THR A 2 -22.73 -45.90 -56.89
CA THR A 2 -21.28 -46.20 -57.06
C THR A 2 -20.40 -45.09 -56.45
N CYS A 3 -19.68 -45.33 -55.36
CA CYS A 3 -18.42 -46.05 -55.50
C CYS A 3 -18.01 -46.84 -54.24
N ARG A 4 -17.49 -48.04 -54.53
CA ARG A 4 -16.81 -48.98 -53.63
C ARG A 4 -15.33 -48.61 -53.54
N ASN A 5 -14.77 -48.84 -52.35
CA ASN A 5 -13.43 -49.38 -52.04
C ASN A 5 -12.19 -48.88 -52.80
N THR A 6 -11.16 -48.51 -52.03
CA THR A 6 -9.91 -49.30 -52.04
C THR A 6 -9.27 -49.35 -50.65
N GLN A 7 -8.92 -50.56 -50.23
CA GLN A 7 -8.29 -50.97 -48.97
C GLN A 7 -6.84 -50.51 -48.86
N PHE A 8 -6.28 -50.48 -47.64
CA PHE A 8 -5.06 -51.24 -47.32
C PHE A 8 -5.04 -51.69 -45.85
N TYR A 9 -4.53 -52.90 -45.66
CA TYR A 9 -4.44 -53.69 -44.43
C TYR A 9 -3.12 -53.47 -43.68
N ARG A 10 -3.13 -53.87 -42.39
CA ARG A 10 -2.00 -54.14 -41.45
C ARG A 10 -1.39 -52.87 -40.83
N LEU A 11 -1.12 -52.80 -39.53
CA LEU A 11 -0.51 -53.80 -38.65
C LEU A 11 -0.85 -53.44 -37.19
N TYR A 12 -1.20 -54.44 -36.37
CA TYR A 12 -1.34 -54.28 -34.93
C TYR A 12 0.01 -53.95 -34.29
N LEU A 13 0.07 -52.83 -33.58
CA LEU A 13 1.01 -52.61 -32.49
C LEU A 13 0.20 -52.02 -31.34
N MET A 14 -0.10 -52.85 -30.35
CA MET A 14 -0.66 -52.42 -29.08
C MET A 14 0.35 -51.49 -28.42
N LEU A 15 0.13 -50.19 -28.52
CA LEU A 15 0.66 -49.23 -27.54
C LEU A 15 -0.25 -49.29 -26.32
N PRO A 16 0.29 -49.39 -25.09
CA PRO A 16 -0.52 -49.11 -23.91
C PRO A 16 -0.92 -47.64 -23.98
N LEU A 17 -2.22 -47.38 -24.14
CA LEU A 17 -2.79 -46.09 -23.81
C LEU A 17 -2.56 -45.91 -22.30
N ILE A 18 -1.52 -45.16 -21.93
CA ILE A 18 -1.44 -44.59 -20.59
C ILE A 18 -2.55 -43.54 -20.57
N PHE A 19 -3.69 -43.89 -19.99
CA PHE A 19 -4.59 -42.89 -19.45
C PHE A 19 -3.84 -42.23 -18.31
N ILE A 20 -3.24 -41.06 -18.56
CA ILE A 20 -2.96 -40.12 -17.48
C ILE A 20 -4.33 -39.60 -17.07
N ALA A 21 -4.93 -40.28 -16.09
CA ALA A 21 -5.95 -39.65 -15.27
C ALA A 21 -5.21 -38.58 -14.48
N SER A 22 -5.25 -37.33 -14.94
CA SER A 22 -4.95 -36.19 -14.08
C SER A 22 -6.08 -36.11 -13.08
N THR A 23 -5.97 -36.84 -11.97
CA THR A 23 -6.64 -36.46 -10.73
C THR A 23 -5.88 -35.26 -10.18
N GLY A 24 -6.08 -34.12 -10.84
CA GLY A 24 -5.50 -32.83 -10.51
C GLY A 24 -6.59 -31.83 -10.16
N CYS A 25 -7.52 -32.24 -9.32
CA CYS A 25 -8.14 -31.32 -8.36
C CYS A 25 -7.71 -31.86 -7.00
N SER A 26 -6.49 -31.54 -6.59
CA SER A 26 -6.18 -31.71 -5.17
C SER A 26 -7.04 -30.69 -4.43
N ASN A 27 -7.69 -31.14 -3.36
CA ASN A 27 -8.48 -30.32 -2.46
C ASN A 27 -7.59 -29.40 -1.59
N ASP A 28 -6.37 -29.08 -2.04
CA ASP A 28 -5.33 -28.45 -1.22
C ASP A 28 -5.69 -27.01 -0.80
N LEU A 29 -6.66 -26.39 -1.47
CA LEU A 29 -7.19 -25.07 -1.09
C LEU A 29 -8.26 -25.12 0.02
N LEU A 30 -8.82 -26.29 0.35
CA LEU A 30 -9.89 -26.40 1.37
C LEU A 30 -9.37 -26.35 2.82
N ASP A 31 -8.08 -26.62 3.02
CA ASP A 31 -7.42 -26.62 4.34
C ASP A 31 -6.38 -25.48 4.48
N LEU A 32 -6.30 -24.56 3.52
CA LEU A 32 -5.33 -23.46 3.54
C LEU A 32 -5.85 -22.31 4.42
N ASP A 33 -5.09 -21.94 5.44
CA ASP A 33 -5.35 -20.73 6.22
C ASP A 33 -4.75 -19.52 5.50
N PHE A 34 -5.54 -18.89 4.63
CA PHE A 34 -5.10 -17.73 3.84
C PHE A 34 -4.58 -16.57 4.69
N ARG A 35 -5.07 -16.40 5.92
CA ARG A 35 -4.57 -15.35 6.82
C ARG A 35 -3.16 -15.70 7.28
N GLN A 36 -2.94 -16.95 7.70
CA GLN A 36 -1.61 -17.40 8.08
C GLN A 36 -0.64 -17.39 6.89
N GLU A 37 -1.07 -17.75 5.68
CA GLU A 37 -0.23 -17.67 4.48
C GLU A 37 0.18 -16.22 4.15
N MET A 38 -0.74 -15.25 4.29
CA MET A 38 -0.39 -13.84 4.12
C MET A 38 0.62 -13.38 5.18
N VAL A 39 0.47 -13.81 6.45
CA VAL A 39 1.45 -13.52 7.50
C VAL A 39 2.81 -14.13 7.16
N ASN A 40 2.85 -15.37 6.68
CA ASN A 40 4.08 -16.02 6.26
C ASN A 40 4.74 -15.26 5.11
N PHE A 41 3.97 -14.84 4.10
CA PHE A 41 4.47 -14.09 2.97
C PHE A 41 5.08 -12.74 3.37
N VAL A 42 4.38 -11.95 4.21
CA VAL A 42 4.90 -10.68 4.73
C VAL A 42 6.15 -10.90 5.59
N SER A 43 6.18 -11.98 6.38
CA SER A 43 7.36 -12.36 7.17
C SER A 43 8.56 -12.68 6.28
N GLU A 44 8.36 -13.43 5.20
CA GLU A 44 9.41 -13.76 4.22
C GLU A 44 9.95 -12.50 3.52
N ILE A 45 9.08 -11.57 3.14
CA ILE A 45 9.49 -10.25 2.59
C ILE A 45 10.35 -9.51 3.61
N SER A 46 9.91 -9.44 4.86
CA SER A 46 10.62 -8.74 5.93
C SER A 46 11.99 -9.35 6.21
N ASP A 47 12.05 -10.67 6.37
CA ASP A 47 13.29 -11.41 6.61
C ASP A 47 14.28 -11.22 5.45
N TYR A 48 13.80 -11.32 4.19
CA TYR A 48 14.63 -11.12 3.02
C TYR A 48 15.18 -9.68 2.96
N ALA A 49 14.31 -8.68 3.07
CA ALA A 49 14.70 -7.28 2.95
C ALA A 49 15.65 -6.86 4.08
N LYS A 50 15.38 -7.29 5.31
CA LYS A 50 16.22 -6.99 6.48
C LYS A 50 17.54 -7.76 6.50
N ALA A 51 17.62 -8.91 5.83
CA ALA A 51 18.89 -9.59 5.59
C ALA A 51 19.78 -8.84 4.58
N VAL A 52 19.19 -8.10 3.64
CA VAL A 52 19.90 -7.24 2.69
C VAL A 52 20.29 -5.91 3.33
N ASP A 53 19.35 -5.26 4.02
CA ASP A 53 19.55 -4.02 4.75
C ASP A 53 18.77 -4.07 6.07
N SER A 54 19.47 -4.17 7.20
CA SER A 54 18.86 -4.27 8.53
C SER A 54 18.04 -3.03 8.93
N THR A 55 18.12 -1.93 8.17
CA THR A 55 17.34 -0.72 8.38
C THR A 55 16.10 -0.64 7.49
N PHE A 56 15.86 -1.65 6.64
CA PHE A 56 14.67 -1.72 5.78
C PHE A 56 13.40 -1.80 6.62
N LEU A 57 12.43 -0.93 6.29
CA LEU A 57 11.17 -0.81 6.99
C LEU A 57 10.04 -1.50 6.20
N VAL A 58 9.18 -2.24 6.90
CA VAL A 58 8.03 -2.94 6.32
C VAL A 58 6.73 -2.39 6.89
N PHE A 59 5.92 -1.81 6.01
CA PHE A 59 4.62 -1.20 6.30
C PHE A 59 3.57 -1.79 5.35
N PRO A 60 2.82 -2.83 5.74
CA PRO A 60 1.62 -3.23 5.02
C PRO A 60 0.60 -2.09 5.00
N GLN A 61 -0.23 -2.06 3.95
CA GLN A 61 -1.35 -1.13 3.80
C GLN A 61 -2.66 -1.90 3.95
N ASN A 62 -3.53 -1.49 4.88
CA ASN A 62 -4.80 -2.12 5.24
C ASN A 62 -4.63 -3.54 5.87
N ALA A 63 -5.68 -4.37 5.82
CA ALA A 63 -5.71 -5.72 6.41
C ALA A 63 -5.30 -5.78 7.90
N SER A 64 -5.68 -4.77 8.68
CA SER A 64 -5.28 -4.60 10.08
C SER A 64 -5.74 -5.75 10.99
N GLU A 65 -6.73 -6.54 10.58
CA GLU A 65 -7.19 -7.74 11.30
C GLU A 65 -6.11 -8.83 11.43
N LEU A 66 -5.07 -8.80 10.57
CA LEU A 66 -3.92 -9.72 10.65
C LEU A 66 -3.09 -9.50 11.91
N SER A 67 -3.25 -8.38 12.62
CA SER A 67 -2.67 -8.16 13.95
C SER A 67 -3.01 -9.25 14.97
N SER A 68 -4.15 -9.92 14.79
CA SER A 68 -4.59 -11.03 15.64
C SER A 68 -3.86 -12.35 15.36
N ILE A 69 -3.11 -12.44 14.26
CA ILE A 69 -2.41 -13.64 13.82
C ILE A 69 -0.96 -13.61 14.33
N SER A 70 -0.55 -14.70 14.98
CA SER A 70 0.78 -14.81 15.59
C SER A 70 1.90 -14.59 14.57
N GLY A 71 2.90 -13.80 14.96
CA GLY A 71 4.08 -13.48 14.14
C GLY A 71 3.91 -12.27 13.23
N TYR A 72 2.69 -11.81 12.95
CA TYR A 72 2.47 -10.69 12.03
C TYR A 72 3.06 -9.37 12.55
N LEU A 73 2.79 -9.03 13.82
CA LEU A 73 3.34 -7.83 14.45
C LEU A 73 4.86 -7.87 14.58
N ASP A 74 5.48 -9.05 14.64
CA ASP A 74 6.94 -9.19 14.68
C ASP A 74 7.58 -8.92 13.31
N ALA A 75 6.86 -9.24 12.22
CA ALA A 75 7.33 -9.07 10.85
C ALA A 75 7.36 -7.61 10.38
N VAL A 76 6.53 -6.73 10.95
CA VAL A 76 6.32 -5.36 10.43
C VAL A 76 6.86 -4.29 11.37
N ASP A 77 7.21 -3.13 10.82
CA ASP A 77 7.69 -1.97 11.60
C ASP A 77 6.57 -0.96 11.88
N GLY A 78 5.50 -1.04 11.09
CA GLY A 78 4.28 -0.26 11.25
C GLY A 78 3.18 -0.76 10.33
N ILE A 79 2.12 0.03 10.18
CA ILE A 79 1.02 -0.22 9.27
C ILE A 79 0.54 1.12 8.71
N GLY A 80 0.16 1.13 7.44
CA GLY A 80 -0.69 2.17 6.87
C GLY A 80 -2.13 1.69 6.79
N GLN A 81 -3.10 2.54 7.12
CA GLN A 81 -4.52 2.21 7.05
C GLN A 81 -5.31 3.36 6.42
N GLU A 82 -6.12 3.02 5.43
CA GLU A 82 -7.05 3.95 4.81
C GLU A 82 -8.43 3.92 5.48
N ASP A 83 -9.08 5.08 5.41
CA ASP A 83 -10.53 5.28 5.49
C ASP A 83 -11.14 5.04 6.88
N ILE A 84 -10.44 5.42 7.95
CA ILE A 84 -10.86 5.12 9.32
C ILE A 84 -12.08 5.93 9.75
N TYR A 85 -12.09 7.22 9.44
CA TYR A 85 -13.09 8.18 9.87
C TYR A 85 -13.87 8.79 8.71
N TYR A 86 -13.22 8.97 7.56
CA TYR A 86 -13.81 9.50 6.33
C TYR A 86 -13.24 8.82 5.09
N GLY A 87 -14.12 8.40 4.17
CA GLY A 87 -13.73 7.89 2.85
C GLY A 87 -14.20 6.47 2.52
N TYR A 88 -14.57 5.66 3.51
CA TYR A 88 -14.73 4.20 3.33
C TYR A 88 -15.78 3.80 2.28
N ASP A 89 -17.00 4.32 2.39
CA ASP A 89 -18.07 4.08 1.40
C ASP A 89 -18.05 5.11 0.25
N GLY A 90 -17.23 6.15 0.38
CA GLY A 90 -17.11 7.24 -0.58
C GLY A 90 -16.48 8.49 0.02
N ASP A 91 -15.81 9.25 -0.85
CA ASP A 91 -15.04 10.43 -0.46
C ASP A 91 -15.92 11.50 0.22
N GLY A 92 -15.39 12.08 1.29
CA GLY A 92 -16.05 13.07 2.11
C GLY A 92 -17.19 12.54 2.97
N GLN A 93 -17.48 11.24 2.92
CA GLN A 93 -18.47 10.61 3.78
C GLN A 93 -17.81 10.07 5.05
N LYS A 94 -18.55 10.10 6.17
CA LYS A 94 -18.11 9.45 7.39
C LYS A 94 -18.06 7.95 7.19
N THR A 95 -16.96 7.32 7.61
CA THR A 95 -16.86 5.87 7.70
C THR A 95 -17.94 5.34 8.66
N PRO A 96 -18.61 4.21 8.33
CA PRO A 96 -19.56 3.57 9.23
C PRO A 96 -18.97 3.31 10.62
N ALA A 97 -19.74 3.59 11.67
CA ALA A 97 -19.21 3.58 13.04
C ALA A 97 -18.71 2.20 13.51
N ASP A 98 -19.30 1.12 12.99
CA ASP A 98 -18.86 -0.26 13.23
C ASP A 98 -17.52 -0.56 12.55
N VAL A 99 -17.35 -0.12 11.30
CA VAL A 99 -16.06 -0.21 10.58
C VAL A 99 -14.99 0.59 11.30
N THR A 100 -15.28 1.85 11.68
CA THR A 100 -14.33 2.67 12.44
C THR A 100 -13.91 1.99 13.75
N ALA A 101 -14.87 1.44 14.50
CA ALA A 101 -14.58 0.79 15.78
C ALA A 101 -13.73 -0.49 15.61
N GLU A 102 -13.99 -1.27 14.55
CA GLU A 102 -13.18 -2.45 14.22
C GLU A 102 -11.75 -2.07 13.82
N LEU A 103 -11.59 -1.05 12.97
CA LEU A 103 -10.27 -0.55 12.57
C LEU A 103 -9.50 0.03 13.75
N GLU A 104 -10.13 0.84 14.61
CA GLU A 104 -9.50 1.37 15.82
C GLU A 104 -9.01 0.23 16.74
N ASP A 105 -9.80 -0.83 16.95
CA ASP A 105 -9.42 -1.98 17.79
C ASP A 105 -8.24 -2.78 17.20
N ASN A 106 -8.28 -3.06 15.90
CA ASN A 106 -7.19 -3.73 15.20
C ASN A 106 -5.89 -2.91 15.24
N LEU A 107 -5.97 -1.62 14.92
CA LEU A 107 -4.83 -0.70 14.91
C LEU A 107 -4.25 -0.47 16.30
N LYS A 108 -5.08 -0.54 17.35
CA LYS A 108 -4.60 -0.49 18.73
C LYS A 108 -3.60 -1.62 19.04
N SER A 109 -3.75 -2.80 18.42
CA SER A 109 -2.79 -3.89 18.60
C SER A 109 -1.40 -3.54 18.08
N PHE A 110 -1.30 -2.71 17.04
CA PHE A 110 -0.02 -2.21 16.53
C PHE A 110 0.60 -1.18 17.48
N THR A 111 -0.18 -0.21 17.95
CA THR A 111 0.35 0.79 18.90
C THR A 111 0.76 0.16 20.24
N ASP A 112 -0.01 -0.81 20.75
CA ASP A 112 0.34 -1.58 21.95
C ASP A 112 1.64 -2.40 21.78
N ALA A 113 1.95 -2.81 20.54
CA ALA A 113 3.20 -3.47 20.17
C ALA A 113 4.34 -2.48 19.83
N GLY A 114 4.13 -1.17 20.00
CA GLY A 114 5.11 -0.12 19.74
C GLY A 114 5.39 0.11 18.24
N LYS A 115 4.43 -0.24 17.37
CA LYS A 115 4.52 -0.06 15.92
C LYS A 115 3.94 1.28 15.50
N LEU A 116 4.52 1.90 14.48
CA LEU A 116 4.01 3.15 13.92
C LEU A 116 2.72 2.88 13.13
N VAL A 117 1.67 3.63 13.41
CA VAL A 117 0.38 3.53 12.70
C VAL A 117 0.17 4.81 11.91
N LEU A 118 0.27 4.70 10.59
CA LEU A 118 -0.01 5.78 9.64
C LEU A 118 -1.46 5.66 9.18
N THR A 119 -2.23 6.74 9.25
CA THR A 119 -3.66 6.70 8.90
C THR A 119 -3.98 7.74 7.84
N VAL A 120 -4.76 7.33 6.84
CA VAL A 120 -5.09 8.16 5.69
C VAL A 120 -6.60 8.25 5.59
N ASP A 121 -7.14 9.46 5.59
CA ASP A 121 -8.57 9.70 5.45
C ASP A 121 -8.85 10.65 4.28
N TYR A 122 -10.04 10.51 3.70
CA TYR A 122 -10.48 11.26 2.52
C TYR A 122 -11.67 12.15 2.87
N PRO A 123 -11.46 13.24 3.62
CA PRO A 123 -12.55 14.11 4.07
C PRO A 123 -13.11 14.99 2.96
N PHE A 124 -12.41 15.12 1.82
CA PHE A 124 -12.79 15.97 0.70
C PHE A 124 -13.87 15.29 -0.17
N ASN A 125 -14.76 16.09 -0.75
CA ASN A 125 -15.77 15.56 -1.67
C ASN A 125 -15.25 15.38 -3.11
N ASP A 126 -14.12 16.01 -3.42
CA ASP A 126 -13.45 15.94 -4.73
C ASP A 126 -12.23 15.03 -4.57
N PRO A 127 -12.09 13.98 -5.42
CA PRO A 127 -11.04 12.98 -5.30
C PRO A 127 -9.66 13.48 -5.76
N GLU A 128 -9.57 14.65 -6.40
CA GLU A 128 -8.34 15.19 -6.99
C GLU A 128 -7.90 16.50 -6.35
N ILE A 129 -8.85 17.37 -5.98
CA ILE A 129 -8.55 18.75 -5.58
C ILE A 129 -9.07 19.02 -4.16
N PRO A 130 -8.17 19.23 -3.17
CA PRO A 130 -8.61 19.51 -1.82
C PRO A 130 -9.25 20.90 -1.74
N ALA A 131 -10.41 20.98 -1.08
CA ALA A 131 -11.12 22.23 -0.83
C ALA A 131 -11.33 22.45 0.67
N PHE A 132 -10.60 23.41 1.25
CA PHE A 132 -10.67 23.75 2.67
C PHE A 132 -11.85 24.66 3.01
N THR A 133 -13.07 24.12 2.87
CA THR A 133 -14.30 24.86 3.18
C THR A 133 -14.65 24.79 4.68
N SER A 134 -15.61 25.60 5.12
CA SER A 134 -16.15 25.52 6.48
C SER A 134 -16.80 24.16 6.83
N GLU A 135 -17.09 23.34 5.83
CA GLU A 135 -17.59 21.98 6.01
C GLU A 135 -16.46 20.95 6.13
N ILE A 136 -15.35 21.14 5.41
CA ILE A 136 -14.23 20.20 5.37
C ILE A 136 -13.29 20.36 6.57
N ILE A 137 -12.99 21.60 7.01
CA ILE A 137 -12.09 21.85 8.13
C ILE A 137 -12.50 21.07 9.41
N PRO A 138 -13.79 21.03 9.81
CA PRO A 138 -14.20 20.20 10.94
C PRO A 138 -13.94 18.70 10.77
N ARG A 139 -13.98 18.17 9.53
CA ARG A 139 -13.69 16.75 9.25
C ARG A 139 -12.21 16.45 9.44
N ILE A 140 -11.34 17.32 8.91
CA ILE A 140 -9.90 17.25 9.13
C ILE A 140 -9.59 17.31 10.63
N ASN A 141 -10.14 18.28 11.35
CA ASN A 141 -9.91 18.40 12.79
C ASN A 141 -10.38 17.17 13.59
N ASP A 142 -11.51 16.57 13.20
CA ASP A 142 -12.03 15.34 13.80
C ASP A 142 -11.08 14.15 13.55
N THR A 143 -10.65 13.94 12.30
CA THR A 143 -9.66 12.91 11.93
C THR A 143 -8.39 13.05 12.75
N TYR A 144 -7.79 14.24 12.77
CA TYR A 144 -6.53 14.45 13.46
C TYR A 144 -6.67 14.27 14.98
N ALA A 145 -7.72 14.82 15.59
CA ALA A 145 -7.95 14.68 17.03
C ALA A 145 -8.13 13.21 17.44
N ARG A 146 -8.98 12.45 16.74
CA ARG A 146 -9.25 11.05 17.05
C ARG A 146 -8.05 10.15 16.80
N SER A 147 -7.30 10.40 15.73
CA SER A 147 -6.06 9.67 15.44
C SER A 147 -5.02 9.89 16.53
N SER A 148 -4.77 11.14 16.92
CA SER A 148 -3.81 11.47 17.99
C SER A 148 -4.24 10.89 19.35
N GLU A 149 -5.54 10.87 19.66
CA GLU A 149 -6.06 10.23 20.89
C GLU A 149 -5.75 8.72 20.95
N ASN A 150 -5.66 8.05 19.79
CA ASN A 150 -5.31 6.63 19.68
C ASN A 150 -3.81 6.37 19.48
N GLY A 151 -2.98 7.41 19.43
CA GLY A 151 -1.54 7.30 19.15
C GLY A 151 -1.22 6.98 17.68
N PHE A 152 -2.13 7.30 16.78
CA PHE A 152 -1.92 7.20 15.33
C PHE A 152 -1.34 8.50 14.77
N VAL A 153 -0.66 8.40 13.63
CA VAL A 153 -0.14 9.54 12.87
C VAL A 153 -1.01 9.74 11.62
N PRO A 154 -1.85 10.79 11.58
CA PRO A 154 -2.84 10.99 10.51
C PRO A 154 -2.38 11.88 9.36
N TYR A 155 -2.95 11.62 8.18
CA TYR A 155 -2.87 12.47 7.01
C TYR A 155 -4.22 12.50 6.29
N CYS A 156 -4.78 13.70 6.07
CA CYS A 156 -5.95 13.84 5.20
C CYS A 156 -5.50 14.11 3.76
N ALA A 157 -5.93 13.26 2.84
CA ALA A 157 -5.56 13.30 1.43
C ALA A 157 -6.80 13.37 0.51
N VAL A 158 -6.57 13.68 -0.75
CA VAL A 158 -7.54 13.42 -1.83
C VAL A 158 -7.33 12.00 -2.35
N ARG A 159 -8.39 11.34 -2.84
CA ARG A 159 -8.39 9.91 -3.21
C ARG A 159 -7.30 9.52 -4.20
N GLU A 160 -7.07 10.39 -5.18
CA GLU A 160 -6.09 10.17 -6.23
C GLU A 160 -4.64 10.28 -5.75
N LEU A 161 -4.37 10.71 -4.50
CA LEU A 161 -3.02 10.87 -3.95
C LEU A 161 -2.09 11.66 -4.91
N SER A 162 -2.66 12.66 -5.59
CA SER A 162 -2.06 13.45 -6.67
C SER A 162 -1.79 14.90 -6.27
N HIS A 163 -2.08 15.24 -5.01
CA HIS A 163 -1.97 16.60 -4.47
C HIS A 163 -1.14 16.62 -3.20
N MET A 164 -0.08 17.44 -3.19
CA MET A 164 0.69 17.72 -1.98
C MET A 164 -0.15 18.61 -1.05
N THR A 165 -0.76 18.01 -0.04
CA THR A 165 -1.72 18.69 0.84
C THR A 165 -1.07 18.99 2.19
N VAL A 166 -0.98 20.27 2.54
CA VAL A 166 -0.69 20.70 3.92
C VAL A 166 -2.02 21.04 4.58
N ASN A 167 -2.43 20.23 5.55
CA ASN A 167 -3.74 20.37 6.21
C ASN A 167 -3.71 21.56 7.19
N PRO A 168 -4.64 22.54 7.07
CA PRO A 168 -4.61 23.75 7.91
C PRO A 168 -4.68 23.44 9.41
N GLY A 169 -3.76 23.99 10.18
CA GLY A 169 -3.63 23.76 11.62
C GLY A 169 -2.81 22.51 12.00
N TYR A 170 -2.31 21.79 11.00
CA TYR A 170 -1.46 20.60 11.12
C TYR A 170 -0.25 20.71 10.18
N GLU A 171 0.30 21.91 10.07
CA GLU A 171 1.50 22.17 9.28
C GLU A 171 2.72 21.45 9.91
N PRO A 172 3.51 20.70 9.10
CA PRO A 172 4.73 20.06 9.60
C PRO A 172 5.82 21.09 9.91
N GLU A 173 6.76 20.73 10.77
CA GLU A 173 7.95 21.52 11.06
C GLU A 173 9.14 21.04 10.22
N VAL A 174 9.90 21.96 9.62
CA VAL A 174 11.05 21.59 8.78
C VAL A 174 12.10 20.82 9.60
N ASN A 175 12.44 19.64 9.08
CA ASN A 175 13.41 18.75 9.69
C ASN A 175 14.85 19.26 9.56
N ASN A 176 15.48 19.47 10.72
CA ASN A 176 16.88 19.94 10.80
C ASN A 176 17.89 18.79 10.80
N TYR A 177 17.45 17.58 11.14
CA TYR A 177 18.28 16.37 11.28
C TYR A 177 17.51 15.15 10.78
N PRO A 178 18.19 14.08 10.33
CA PRO A 178 17.54 12.81 10.02
C PRO A 178 16.78 12.26 11.24
N LEU A 179 15.57 11.77 11.01
CA LEU A 179 14.67 11.29 12.05
C LEU A 179 14.82 9.80 12.36
N ALA A 180 14.50 9.45 13.59
CA ALA A 180 14.23 8.06 13.99
C ALA A 180 12.74 7.76 13.83
N LEU A 181 12.40 6.49 13.59
CA LEU A 181 11.01 6.07 13.32
C LEU A 181 10.06 6.39 14.48
N ASP A 182 10.54 6.30 15.72
CA ASP A 182 9.77 6.61 16.93
C ASP A 182 9.50 8.10 17.16
N SER A 183 10.10 8.96 16.33
CA SER A 183 9.98 10.42 16.40
C SER A 183 9.06 10.98 15.31
N VAL A 184 8.48 10.14 14.45
CA VAL A 184 7.55 10.55 13.39
C VAL A 184 6.24 11.05 14.00
N THR A 185 5.86 12.29 13.67
CA THR A 185 4.65 12.95 14.16
C THR A 185 3.70 13.41 13.07
N ASP A 186 4.20 13.52 11.84
CA ASP A 186 3.42 13.80 10.64
C ASP A 186 3.97 13.04 9.43
N PHE A 187 3.17 12.92 8.39
CA PHE A 187 3.61 12.31 7.14
C PHE A 187 2.79 12.82 5.96
N ILE A 188 3.30 12.58 4.77
CA ILE A 188 2.58 12.78 3.51
C ILE A 188 2.49 11.47 2.74
N TYR A 189 1.31 11.19 2.18
CA TYR A 189 1.10 10.10 1.24
C TYR A 189 0.77 10.66 -0.15
N ILE A 190 1.66 10.43 -1.11
CA ILE A 190 1.58 10.99 -2.46
C ILE A 190 2.14 10.00 -3.47
N LEU A 191 1.29 9.42 -4.32
CA LEU A 191 1.72 8.39 -5.28
C LEU A 191 1.95 8.95 -6.68
N GLN A 192 1.42 10.14 -6.95
CA GLN A 192 1.50 10.73 -8.27
C GLN A 192 1.58 12.25 -8.16
N HIS A 193 2.08 12.89 -9.22
CA HIS A 193 2.15 14.34 -9.31
C HIS A 193 1.37 14.83 -10.52
N GLN A 194 0.91 16.08 -10.45
CA GLN A 194 0.18 16.69 -11.57
C GLN A 194 1.10 16.84 -12.79
N GLU A 195 0.54 16.65 -13.99
CA GLU A 195 1.26 16.86 -15.26
C GLU A 195 1.83 18.29 -15.41
N SER A 196 1.28 19.24 -14.66
CA SER A 196 1.67 20.65 -14.72
C SER A 196 3.04 20.96 -14.12
N ILE A 197 3.64 20.01 -13.38
CA ILE A 197 4.97 20.14 -12.79
C ILE A 197 5.91 19.04 -13.28
N THR A 198 7.18 19.40 -13.46
CA THR A 198 8.21 18.41 -13.79
C THR A 198 8.59 17.58 -12.57
N ARG A 199 9.12 16.36 -12.80
CA ARG A 199 9.71 15.50 -11.75
C ARG A 199 10.62 16.26 -10.78
N SER A 200 11.56 17.04 -11.31
CA SER A 200 12.50 17.81 -10.48
C SER A 200 11.78 18.86 -9.62
N GLN A 201 10.76 19.54 -10.15
CA GLN A 201 9.95 20.48 -9.37
C GLN A 201 9.10 19.78 -8.31
N PHE A 202 8.59 18.58 -8.61
CA PHE A 202 7.86 17.76 -7.65
C PHE A 202 8.75 17.38 -6.47
N LEU A 203 9.91 16.78 -6.72
CA LEU A 203 10.86 16.39 -5.67
C LEU A 203 11.38 17.59 -4.85
N ASP A 204 11.67 18.72 -5.51
CA ASP A 204 12.10 19.96 -4.85
C ASP A 204 11.00 20.60 -3.99
N SER A 205 9.73 20.45 -4.40
CA SER A 205 8.60 20.93 -3.60
C SER A 205 8.38 20.03 -2.40
N LEU A 206 8.36 18.72 -2.62
CA LEU A 206 8.15 17.70 -1.60
C LEU A 206 9.22 17.77 -0.50
N SER A 207 10.49 17.98 -0.87
CA SER A 207 11.60 18.07 0.10
C SER A 207 11.51 19.27 1.04
N ARG A 208 10.78 20.33 0.65
CA ARG A 208 10.66 21.57 1.43
C ARG A 208 9.41 21.62 2.30
N LEU A 209 8.49 20.67 2.17
CA LEU A 209 7.25 20.66 2.96
C LEU A 209 7.53 20.44 4.44
N GLY A 210 8.59 19.68 4.77
CA GLY A 210 9.01 19.46 6.16
C GLY A 210 8.41 18.23 6.83
N PHE A 211 7.65 17.40 6.12
CA PHE A 211 7.08 16.18 6.71
C PHE A 211 8.16 15.23 7.24
N ASP A 212 7.87 14.55 8.36
CA ASP A 212 8.78 13.59 9.00
C ASP A 212 8.95 12.31 8.18
N LEU A 213 7.88 11.91 7.50
CA LEU A 213 7.83 10.72 6.66
C LEU A 213 7.13 11.03 5.32
N ILE A 214 7.68 10.48 4.25
CA ILE A 214 7.14 10.59 2.89
C ILE A 214 6.86 9.17 2.38
N VAL A 215 5.58 8.87 2.13
CA VAL A 215 5.18 7.69 1.36
C VAL A 215 4.96 8.11 -0.08
N MET A 216 5.72 7.51 -0.99
CA MET A 216 5.65 7.82 -2.42
C MET A 216 5.85 6.59 -3.29
N ASP A 217 5.45 6.67 -4.56
CA ASP A 217 5.69 5.60 -5.52
C ASP A 217 7.19 5.46 -5.85
N TYR A 218 7.59 4.29 -6.36
CA TYR A 218 8.95 4.02 -6.80
C TYR A 218 9.27 4.64 -8.17
N GLU A 219 8.23 5.00 -8.93
CA GLU A 219 8.31 5.61 -10.26
C GLU A 219 7.26 6.71 -10.47
N ASP A 220 7.45 7.52 -11.51
CA ASP A 220 6.38 8.32 -12.11
C ASP A 220 6.21 7.94 -13.60
N GLU A 221 5.45 8.70 -14.38
CA GLU A 221 5.24 8.46 -15.82
C GLU A 221 6.54 8.36 -16.64
N GLY A 222 7.63 8.98 -16.17
CA GLY A 222 8.96 8.92 -16.76
C GLY A 222 9.78 7.67 -16.38
N GLY A 223 9.22 6.76 -15.58
CA GLY A 223 9.86 5.56 -15.06
C GLY A 223 10.47 5.75 -13.66
N PRO A 224 11.30 4.80 -13.19
CA PRO A 224 11.79 4.80 -11.81
C PRO A 224 12.57 6.05 -11.44
N TYR A 225 12.45 6.49 -10.18
CA TYR A 225 13.33 7.52 -9.63
C TYR A 225 14.77 6.99 -9.55
N THR A 226 15.75 7.84 -9.87
CA THR A 226 17.15 7.43 -9.82
C THR A 226 17.66 7.37 -8.37
N PRO A 227 18.72 6.59 -8.09
CA PRO A 227 19.37 6.61 -6.79
C PRO A 227 19.82 8.01 -6.36
N GLU A 228 20.26 8.85 -7.31
CA GLU A 228 20.65 10.23 -7.05
C GLU A 228 19.45 11.11 -6.67
N GLU A 229 18.32 10.97 -7.36
CA GLU A 229 17.07 11.69 -7.05
C GLU A 229 16.58 11.35 -5.64
N ILE A 230 16.57 10.06 -5.28
CA ILE A 230 16.17 9.60 -3.95
C ILE A 230 17.17 10.05 -2.87
N ALA A 231 18.48 10.03 -3.17
CA ALA A 231 19.49 10.49 -2.24
C ALA A 231 19.38 12.01 -1.97
N GLU A 232 19.12 12.80 -3.01
CA GLU A 232 18.90 14.24 -2.89
C GLU A 232 17.61 14.53 -2.10
N LEU A 233 16.50 13.85 -2.40
CA LEU A 233 15.26 14.00 -1.64
C LEU A 233 15.48 13.69 -0.14
N LYS A 234 16.11 12.56 0.18
CA LYS A 234 16.48 12.19 1.56
C LYS A 234 17.37 13.24 2.23
N GLN A 235 18.33 13.77 1.49
CA GLN A 235 19.26 14.76 2.03
C GLN A 235 18.57 16.08 2.33
N GLU A 236 17.73 16.56 1.43
CA GLU A 236 17.10 17.89 1.55
C GLU A 236 15.90 17.86 2.50
N SER A 237 15.08 16.80 2.48
CA SER A 237 13.92 16.67 3.36
C SER A 237 14.29 16.22 4.78
N LYS A 238 15.37 15.45 4.93
CA LYS A 238 15.71 14.69 6.15
C LYS A 238 14.64 13.70 6.61
N ALA A 239 13.59 13.52 5.82
CA ALA A 239 12.46 12.65 6.12
C ALA A 239 12.84 11.17 5.96
N ILE A 240 12.07 10.31 6.59
CA ILE A 240 12.03 8.88 6.28
C ILE A 240 11.25 8.71 4.97
N LEU A 241 11.76 7.91 4.04
CA LEU A 241 11.05 7.61 2.79
C LEU A 241 10.58 6.16 2.79
N LEU A 242 9.30 5.96 2.49
CA LEU A 242 8.71 4.66 2.20
C LEU A 242 8.28 4.64 0.73
N ALA A 243 8.68 3.57 0.02
CA ALA A 243 8.25 3.33 -1.34
C ALA A 243 6.99 2.46 -1.34
N TYR A 244 5.94 2.93 -2.00
CA TYR A 244 4.74 2.14 -2.25
C TYR A 244 5.04 0.99 -3.21
N MET A 245 4.48 -0.18 -2.91
CA MET A 245 4.56 -1.36 -3.75
C MET A 245 3.30 -2.19 -3.55
N SER A 246 2.53 -2.41 -4.61
CA SER A 246 1.43 -3.38 -4.57
C SER A 246 1.98 -4.80 -4.49
N ILE A 247 1.59 -5.53 -3.44
CA ILE A 247 1.92 -6.96 -3.26
C ILE A 247 0.68 -7.86 -3.30
N GLY A 248 -0.52 -7.27 -3.29
CA GLY A 248 -1.80 -7.99 -3.30
C GLY A 248 -2.47 -8.08 -4.67
N GLU A 249 -2.07 -7.21 -5.60
CA GLU A 249 -2.64 -7.13 -6.95
C GLU A 249 -1.55 -6.80 -7.98
N ALA A 250 -1.66 -7.38 -9.18
CA ALA A 250 -0.82 -7.01 -10.31
C ALA A 250 -1.41 -5.77 -10.99
N GLU A 251 -0.60 -4.73 -11.13
CA GLU A 251 -0.99 -3.45 -11.74
C GLU A 251 -0.63 -3.45 -13.23
N ASN A 252 -1.63 -3.30 -14.10
CA ASN A 252 -1.47 -3.47 -15.55
C ASN A 252 -0.69 -2.35 -16.27
N TYR A 253 -0.30 -1.31 -15.53
CA TYR A 253 0.53 -0.21 -16.01
C TYR A 253 1.99 -0.30 -15.56
N ARG A 254 2.37 -1.33 -14.79
CA ARG A 254 3.74 -1.50 -14.29
C ARG A 254 4.64 -2.23 -15.27
N PHE A 255 5.95 -2.05 -15.11
CA PHE A 255 6.98 -2.68 -15.94
C PHE A 255 6.95 -4.22 -15.98
N TYR A 256 6.36 -4.86 -14.96
CA TYR A 256 6.28 -6.32 -14.85
C TYR A 256 5.04 -6.91 -15.53
N TRP A 257 4.09 -6.09 -16.00
CA TRP A 257 2.87 -6.57 -16.62
C TRP A 257 3.13 -7.12 -18.02
N GLU A 258 2.61 -8.31 -18.30
CA GLU A 258 2.63 -8.92 -19.62
C GLU A 258 1.25 -8.79 -20.27
N GLU A 259 1.18 -8.35 -21.53
CA GLU A 259 -0.09 -8.10 -22.24
C GLU A 259 -1.00 -9.35 -22.31
N ASP A 260 -0.46 -10.56 -22.17
CA ASP A 260 -1.22 -11.81 -22.21
C ASP A 260 -1.93 -12.17 -20.89
N TRP A 261 -1.75 -11.38 -19.83
CA TRP A 261 -2.44 -11.55 -18.55
C TRP A 261 -3.86 -10.95 -18.53
N GLY A 262 -4.26 -10.16 -19.53
CA GLY A 262 -5.57 -9.47 -19.60
C GLY A 262 -6.20 -9.41 -21.00
#